data_AF-A0A6V7IE24-F1
#
_entry.id   AF-A0A6V7IE24-F1
#
_cell.length_a   1.000
_cell.length_b   1.000
_cell.length_c   1.000
_cell.angle_alpha   90.00
_cell.angle_beta   90.00
_cell.angle_gamma   90.00
#
_symmetry.space_group_name_H-M   'P 1'
#
loop_
_entity.id
_entity.type
_entity.pdbx_description
1 polymer ?
#
loop_
_entity_poly.entity_id
_entity_poly.type
_entity_poly.pdbx_seq_one_letter_code
_entity_poly.pdbx_strand_id
1 'polypeptide(L)'
;ELASPRAETPNCGYLIPNVGLSPLCSSKFRPGPPSDQAQVATKIIDDILSNSEAIDLKDLCICRDKLVWVLYCDLECIDCDGSLIDACLGALMAALST
;
A
#
# COMPACT_ATOMS: atom_id res chain seq x y z
N GLU A 1 10.39 -5.00 5.12
CA GLU A 1 11.69 -4.53 5.63
C GLU A 1 11.62 -4.26 7.14
N LEU A 2 12.75 -4.02 7.79
CA LEU A 2 12.82 -3.69 9.23
C LEU A 2 12.94 -2.18 9.43
N ALA A 3 12.17 -1.62 10.36
CA ALA A 3 12.28 -0.21 10.73
C ALA A 3 11.98 0.03 12.22
N SER A 4 12.24 1.26 12.67
CA SER A 4 11.78 1.74 13.97
C SER A 4 10.26 1.95 13.94
N PRO A 5 9.53 1.58 15.01
CA PRO A 5 8.10 1.83 15.09
C PRO A 5 7.78 3.33 15.14
N ARG A 6 6.52 3.68 14.82
CA ARG A 6 6.00 5.04 15.00
C ARG A 6 5.87 5.35 16.49
N ALA A 7 6.10 6.59 16.89
CA ALA A 7 6.08 7.01 18.29
C ALA A 7 4.69 6.82 18.93
N GLU A 8 3.64 6.95 18.13
CA GLU A 8 2.24 6.82 18.53
C GLU A 8 1.83 5.36 18.72
N THR A 9 2.47 4.44 18.00
CA THR A 9 2.17 2.99 18.02
C THR A 9 3.46 2.16 18.12
N PRO A 10 4.09 2.14 19.31
CA PRO A 10 5.42 1.55 19.52
C PRO A 10 5.47 0.02 19.42
N ASN A 11 4.30 -0.62 19.42
CA ASN A 11 4.11 -2.06 19.41
C ASN A 11 3.44 -2.55 18.11
N CYS A 12 3.43 -1.74 17.06
CA CYS A 12 2.83 -2.07 15.78
C CYS A 12 3.83 -1.80 14.64
N GLY A 13 3.86 -2.71 13.67
CA GLY A 13 4.41 -2.41 12.36
C GLY A 13 3.48 -1.50 11.57
N TYR A 14 3.82 -1.27 10.30
CA TYR A 14 2.99 -0.46 9.41
C TYR A 14 3.15 -0.87 7.95
N LEU A 15 2.13 -0.54 7.16
CA LEU A 15 2.14 -0.72 5.72
C LEU A 15 2.32 0.62 5.02
N ILE A 16 2.91 0.57 3.84
CA ILE A 16 3.04 1.71 2.93
C ILE A 16 2.61 1.21 1.54
N PRO A 17 1.34 1.39 1.17
CA PRO A 17 0.89 1.14 -0.19
C PRO A 17 1.35 2.25 -1.12
N ASN A 18 1.59 1.91 -2.38
CA ASN A 18 1.92 2.85 -3.44
C ASN A 18 1.33 2.36 -4.76
N VAL A 19 0.54 3.20 -5.42
CA VAL A 19 -0.07 2.88 -6.72
C VAL A 19 0.68 3.59 -7.83
N GLY A 20 1.20 2.83 -8.77
CA GLY A 20 1.81 3.29 -10.00
C GLY A 20 0.84 3.27 -11.18
N LEU A 21 0.76 4.41 -11.87
CA LEU A 21 0.03 4.57 -13.12
C LEU A 21 1.02 5.02 -14.21
N SER A 22 1.61 4.05 -14.90
CA SER A 22 2.56 4.30 -15.98
C SER A 22 1.87 4.46 -17.35
N PRO A 23 2.56 5.00 -18.37
CA PRO A 23 2.02 5.04 -19.74
C PRO A 23 1.71 3.68 -20.35
N LEU A 24 2.14 2.58 -19.70
CA LEU A 24 1.82 1.21 -20.11
C LEU A 24 0.31 0.94 -19.99
N CYS A 25 -0.34 1.40 -18.92
CA CYS A 25 -1.76 1.13 -18.70
C CYS A 25 -2.70 2.08 -19.42
N SER A 26 -2.24 3.27 -19.80
CA SER A 26 -2.98 4.18 -20.66
C SER A 26 -2.08 5.28 -21.22
N SER A 27 -2.33 5.69 -22.47
CA SER A 27 -1.64 6.82 -23.12
C SER A 27 -1.88 8.18 -22.44
N LYS A 28 -2.85 8.25 -21.53
CA LYS A 28 -3.17 9.42 -20.70
C LYS A 28 -2.13 9.67 -19.61
N PHE A 29 -1.43 8.63 -19.15
CA PHE A 29 -0.43 8.77 -18.11
C PHE A 29 0.93 9.16 -18.68
N ARG A 30 1.77 9.76 -17.83
CA ARG A 30 3.08 10.27 -18.19
C ARG A 30 4.15 9.70 -17.25
N PRO A 31 5.36 9.41 -17.73
CA PRO A 31 6.46 9.07 -16.85
C PRO A 31 6.80 10.24 -15.92
N GLY A 32 7.22 9.93 -14.70
CA GLY A 32 7.62 10.94 -13.72
C GLY A 32 7.03 10.65 -12.34
N PRO A 33 6.91 11.69 -11.48
CA PRO A 33 6.25 11.56 -10.19
C PRO A 33 4.81 11.03 -10.32
N PRO A 34 4.27 10.37 -9.28
CA PRO A 34 2.90 9.88 -9.29
C PRO A 34 1.91 11.00 -9.60
N SER A 35 1.04 10.76 -10.57
CA SER A 35 -0.05 11.68 -10.93
C SER A 35 -1.05 11.84 -9.79
N ASP A 36 -1.86 12.90 -9.82
CA ASP A 36 -2.92 13.12 -8.82
C ASP A 36 -3.83 11.90 -8.66
N GLN A 37 -4.18 11.24 -9.76
CA GLN A 37 -5.00 10.04 -9.73
C GLN A 37 -4.29 8.87 -9.00
N ALA A 38 -3.00 8.70 -9.23
CA ALA A 38 -2.20 7.67 -8.55
C ALA A 38 -2.05 7.97 -7.05
N GLN A 39 -1.87 9.24 -6.68
CA GLN A 39 -1.80 9.68 -5.29
C GLN A 39 -3.14 9.49 -4.56
N VAL A 40 -4.26 9.85 -5.21
CA VAL A 40 -5.61 9.65 -4.68
C VAL A 40 -5.90 8.16 -4.51
N ALA A 41 -5.59 7.33 -5.51
CA ALA A 41 -5.75 5.87 -5.42
C ALA A 41 -4.92 5.28 -4.28
N THR A 42 -3.67 5.71 -4.15
CA THR A 42 -2.78 5.31 -3.04
C THR A 42 -3.40 5.66 -1.69
N LYS A 43 -3.91 6.89 -1.52
CA LYS A 43 -4.52 7.32 -0.26
C LYS A 43 -5.79 6.55 0.06
N ILE A 44 -6.64 6.29 -0.93
CA ILE A 44 -7.87 5.50 -0.74
C ILE A 44 -7.52 4.09 -0.27
N ILE A 45 -6.53 3.44 -0.88
CA ILE A 45 -6.09 2.10 -0.48
C ILE A 45 -5.47 2.11 0.93
N ASP A 46 -4.63 3.10 1.24
CA ASP A 46 -4.08 3.32 2.57
C ASP A 46 -5.17 3.46 3.65
N ASP A 47 -6.22 4.24 3.36
CA ASP A 47 -7.37 4.39 4.25
C ASP A 47 -8.14 3.07 4.40
N ILE A 48 -8.38 2.33 3.31
CA ILE A 48 -9.06 1.03 3.37
C ILE A 48 -8.27 0.04 4.23
N LEU A 49 -6.96 -0.07 4.02
CA LEU A 49 -6.10 -0.98 4.79
C LEU A 49 -6.07 -0.62 6.28
N SER A 50 -5.94 0.67 6.58
CA SER A 50 -5.88 1.16 7.95
C SER A 50 -7.20 0.97 8.72
N ASN A 51 -8.34 1.07 8.04
CA ASN A 51 -9.67 0.95 8.67
C ASN A 51 -10.25 -0.47 8.64
N SER A 52 -9.79 -1.35 7.74
CA SER A 52 -10.37 -2.69 7.57
C SER A 52 -9.87 -3.71 8.58
N GLU A 53 -8.78 -3.44 9.29
CA GLU A 53 -8.10 -4.41 10.17
C GLU A 53 -7.76 -5.73 9.43
N ALA A 54 -7.54 -5.65 8.10
CA ALA A 54 -7.25 -6.82 7.27
C ALA A 54 -5.95 -7.55 7.65
N ILE A 55 -5.04 -6.87 8.36
CA ILE A 55 -3.78 -7.41 8.89
C ILE A 55 -3.63 -6.94 10.33
N ASP A 56 -3.27 -7.83 11.25
CA ASP A 56 -2.89 -7.41 12.61
C ASP A 56 -1.48 -6.81 12.60
N LEU A 57 -1.41 -5.50 12.77
CA LEU A 57 -0.13 -4.77 12.80
C LEU A 57 0.74 -5.13 14.02
N LYS A 58 0.18 -5.76 15.06
CA LYS A 58 0.95 -6.21 16.23
C LYS A 58 1.79 -7.45 15.91
N ASP A 59 1.35 -8.30 14.99
CA ASP A 59 2.13 -9.45 14.52
C ASP A 59 3.40 -9.01 13.79
N LEU A 60 3.40 -7.78 13.28
CA LEU A 60 4.55 -7.14 12.67
C LEU A 60 5.57 -6.58 13.69
N CYS A 61 5.29 -6.63 14.99
CA CYS A 61 6.19 -6.14 16.02
C CYS A 61 7.21 -7.19 16.46
N ILE A 62 8.50 -6.91 16.28
CA ILE A 62 9.59 -7.81 16.69
C ILE A 62 10.07 -7.45 18.10
N CYS A 63 10.38 -6.18 18.33
CA CYS A 63 10.80 -5.65 19.61
C CYS A 63 10.15 -4.29 19.82
N ARG A 64 9.26 -4.21 20.81
CA ARG A 64 8.55 -2.99 21.16
C ARG A 64 9.52 -1.82 21.35
N ASP A 65 9.15 -0.65 20.84
CA ASP A 65 9.92 0.60 20.89
C ASP A 65 11.28 0.56 20.14
N LYS A 66 11.63 -0.54 19.45
CA LYS A 66 12.94 -0.69 18.81
C LYS A 66 12.88 -1.14 17.36
N LEU A 67 12.09 -2.17 17.05
CA LEU A 67 12.16 -2.84 15.76
C LEU A 67 10.82 -3.48 15.40
N VAL A 68 10.31 -3.11 14.22
CA VAL A 68 9.09 -3.66 13.64
C VAL A 68 9.27 -3.95 12.16
N TRP A 69 8.40 -4.78 11.62
CA TRP A 69 8.26 -4.97 10.19
C TRP A 69 7.49 -3.82 9.56
N VAL A 70 8.00 -3.39 8.40
CA VAL A 70 7.34 -2.47 7.48
C VAL A 70 7.08 -3.20 6.19
N LEU A 71 5.83 -3.19 5.75
CA LEU A 71 5.41 -3.82 4.50
C LEU A 71 5.20 -2.73 3.45
N TYR A 72 6.04 -2.74 2.42
CA TYR A 72 5.87 -1.90 1.24
C TYR A 72 5.02 -2.68 0.23
N CYS A 73 3.92 -2.08 -0.20
CA CYS A 73 2.97 -2.69 -1.13
C CYS A 73 2.90 -1.86 -2.40
N ASP A 74 3.75 -2.18 -3.37
CA ASP A 74 3.77 -1.53 -4.68
C ASP A 74 2.77 -2.19 -5.64
N LEU A 75 1.85 -1.39 -6.15
CA LEU A 75 0.77 -1.78 -7.04
C LEU A 75 0.96 -1.07 -8.38
N GLU A 76 1.38 -1.78 -9.42
CA GLU A 76 1.52 -1.21 -10.76
C GLU A 76 0.33 -1.61 -11.64
N CYS A 77 -0.39 -0.63 -12.16
CA CYS A 77 -1.46 -0.88 -13.13
C CYS A 77 -0.85 -1.21 -14.50
N ILE A 78 -1.28 -2.32 -15.10
CA ILE A 78 -0.80 -2.76 -16.43
C ILE A 78 -1.76 -2.36 -17.54
N ASP A 79 -3.07 -2.36 -17.28
CA ASP A 79 -4.12 -1.94 -18.21
C ASP A 79 -5.26 -1.27 -17.43
N CYS A 80 -5.68 -0.08 -17.88
CA CYS A 80 -6.61 0.77 -17.15
C CYS A 80 -7.90 1.00 -17.94
N ASP A 81 -8.86 0.09 -17.79
CA ASP A 81 -10.20 0.17 -18.40
C ASP A 81 -11.34 0.46 -17.38
N GLY A 82 -10.98 0.90 -16.16
CA GLY A 82 -11.92 1.23 -15.09
C GLY A 82 -11.73 0.39 -13.83
N SER A 83 -12.49 0.70 -12.76
CA SER A 83 -12.49 -0.05 -11.48
C SER A 83 -11.07 -0.26 -10.89
N LEU A 84 -10.20 0.74 -11.05
CA LEU A 84 -8.79 0.68 -10.63
C LEU A 84 -8.64 0.29 -9.15
N ILE A 85 -9.45 0.89 -8.27
CA ILE A 85 -9.35 0.67 -6.82
C ILE A 85 -9.68 -0.79 -6.47
N ASP A 86 -10.75 -1.34 -7.04
CA ASP A 86 -11.17 -2.71 -6.78
C ASP A 86 -10.13 -3.71 -7.29
N ALA A 87 -9.57 -3.46 -8.49
CA ALA A 87 -8.50 -4.28 -9.05
C ALA A 87 -7.24 -4.25 -8.18
N CYS A 88 -6.81 -3.07 -7.72
CA CYS A 88 -5.67 -2.93 -6.82
C CYS A 88 -5.91 -3.62 -5.47
N LEU A 89 -7.10 -3.47 -4.89
CA LEU A 89 -7.43 -4.12 -3.61
C LEU A 89 -7.45 -5.64 -3.76
N GLY A 90 -8.05 -6.17 -4.83
CA GLY A 90 -8.05 -7.60 -5.12
C GLY A 90 -6.64 -8.17 -5.27
N ALA A 91 -5.78 -7.48 -6.03
CA ALA A 91 -4.38 -7.87 -6.20
C ALA A 91 -3.61 -7.83 -4.86
N LEU A 92 -3.82 -6.78 -4.06
CA LEU A 92 -3.17 -6.63 -2.76
C LEU A 92 -3.59 -7.74 -1.79
N MET A 93 -4.89 -7.99 -1.66
CA MET A 93 -5.39 -9.04 -0.77
C MET A 93 -4.91 -10.42 -1.19
N ALA A 94 -4.87 -10.70 -2.50
CA ALA A 94 -4.32 -11.95 -3.02
C ALA A 94 -2.82 -12.10 -2.71
N ALA A 95 -2.05 -11.01 -2.79
CA ALA A 95 -0.63 -11.03 -2.46
C ALA A 95 -0.36 -11.23 -0.96
N LEU A 96 -1.26 -10.76 -0.10
CA LEU A 96 -1.16 -10.90 1.35
C LEU A 96 -1.69 -12.24 1.87
N SER A 97 -2.56 -12.92 1.12
CA SER A 97 -3.22 -14.17 1.53
C SER A 97 -2.37 -15.45 1.40
N THR A 98 -1.04 -15.34 1.49
CA THR A 98 -0.09 -16.47 1.48
C THR A 98 0.15 -17.05 2.86
#